data_AF-A0AAD8IJZ4-F1
#
_entry.id   AF-A0AAD8IJZ4-F1
#
_cell.length_a   1.000
_cell.length_b   1.000
_cell.length_c   1.000
_cell.angle_alpha   90.00
_cell.angle_beta   90.00
_cell.angle_gamma   90.00
#
_symmetry.space_group_name_H-M   'P 1'
#
loop_
_entity.id
_entity.type
_entity.pdbx_description
1 polymer ?
#
loop_
_entity_poly.entity_id
_entity_poly.type
_entity_poly.pdbx_seq_one_letter_code
_entity_poly.pdbx_strand_id
1 'polypeptide(L)'
;MTLYVHSTSGGPPPSVVPEISRKSASFHPSVWGDKFLAYNNPNAVKTDVDHEEEVHLKLLKEEVKKMWGARDAPHQKLINFIDDIQRLGLSYHFEAELETLLQHIKDSFGEYYCSKTDDDLHDVALCFRLLGQKGHFVSSGEHIRSMRFK
;
A
#
# COMPACT_ATOMS: atom_id res chain seq x y z
N MET A 1 8.18 93.71 20.39
CA MET A 1 8.61 93.14 19.09
C MET A 1 8.44 91.64 19.20
N THR A 2 7.30 91.12 18.76
CA THR A 2 6.88 89.73 18.98
C THR A 2 6.65 89.08 17.63
N LEU A 3 7.33 87.96 17.41
CA LEU A 3 7.48 87.26 16.14
C LEU A 3 6.22 86.42 15.84
N TYR A 4 5.68 86.54 14.63
CA TYR A 4 4.64 85.63 14.12
C TYR A 4 5.31 84.53 13.30
N VAL A 5 5.31 83.31 13.87
CA VAL A 5 5.85 82.10 13.26
C VAL A 5 4.75 81.45 12.42
N HIS A 6 4.97 81.25 11.13
CA HIS A 6 4.07 80.49 10.26
C HIS A 6 4.56 79.04 10.20
N SER A 7 3.82 78.16 10.89
CA SER A 7 4.05 76.72 10.84
C SER A 7 3.47 76.14 9.54
N THR A 8 4.33 75.82 8.57
CA THR A 8 3.95 74.94 7.46
C THR A 8 4.04 73.50 7.95
N SER A 9 2.89 72.89 8.22
CA SER A 9 2.75 71.46 8.47
C SER A 9 3.00 70.68 7.17
N GLY A 10 4.26 70.29 6.93
CA GLY A 10 4.60 69.33 5.89
C GLY A 10 4.41 67.92 6.44
N GLY A 11 3.33 67.25 6.04
CA GLY A 11 3.11 65.84 6.36
C GLY A 11 4.14 64.93 5.67
N PRO A 12 4.38 63.71 6.20
CA PRO A 12 5.33 62.77 5.59
C PRO A 12 4.88 62.38 4.18
N PRO A 13 5.81 62.17 3.23
CA PRO A 13 5.47 61.76 1.88
C PRO A 13 4.72 60.43 1.92
N PRO A 14 3.68 60.23 1.08
CA PRO A 14 2.93 58.99 1.06
C PRO A 14 3.88 57.83 0.74
N SER A 15 4.00 56.88 1.68
CA SER A 15 4.67 55.61 1.45
C SER A 15 3.85 54.83 0.42
N VAL A 16 4.29 54.86 -0.84
CA VAL A 16 3.70 54.05 -1.92
C VAL A 16 4.16 52.62 -1.70
N VAL A 17 3.40 51.86 -0.91
CA VAL A 17 3.55 50.41 -0.85
C VAL A 17 3.13 49.89 -2.23
N PRO A 18 4.03 49.25 -3.00
CA PRO A 18 3.64 48.70 -4.29
C PRO A 18 2.52 47.68 -4.04
N GLU A 19 1.37 47.93 -4.65
CA GLU A 19 0.20 47.07 -4.54
C GLU A 19 0.50 45.76 -5.29
N ILE A 20 1.04 44.77 -4.57
CA ILE A 20 1.35 43.46 -5.14
C ILE A 20 0.03 42.72 -5.36
N SER A 21 -0.53 42.87 -6.56
CA SER A 21 -1.71 42.12 -6.99
C SER A 21 -1.35 40.65 -7.17
N ARG A 22 -1.83 39.79 -6.26
CA ARG A 22 -1.68 38.34 -6.37
C ARG A 22 -2.66 37.81 -7.41
N LYS A 23 -2.16 37.06 -8.40
CA LYS A 23 -3.02 36.35 -9.36
C LYS A 23 -3.84 35.28 -8.62
N SER A 24 -5.16 35.32 -8.80
CA SER A 24 -6.05 34.29 -8.27
C SER A 24 -5.81 32.97 -8.99
N ALA A 25 -5.82 31.85 -8.25
CA ALA A 25 -5.69 30.53 -8.81
C ALA A 25 -7.08 29.89 -9.01
N SER A 26 -7.39 29.49 -10.23
CA SER A 26 -8.67 28.88 -10.61
C SER A 26 -8.66 27.36 -10.38
N PHE A 27 -8.25 26.93 -9.18
CA PHE A 27 -8.26 25.51 -8.83
C PHE A 27 -9.69 25.02 -8.59
N HIS A 28 -9.95 23.78 -8.98
CA HIS A 28 -11.22 23.15 -8.66
C HIS A 28 -11.34 22.93 -7.15
N PRO A 29 -12.50 23.19 -6.53
CA PRO A 29 -12.70 22.94 -5.11
C PRO A 29 -12.52 21.46 -4.75
N SER A 30 -12.29 21.19 -3.46
CA SER A 30 -12.20 19.82 -2.96
C SER A 30 -13.49 19.05 -3.27
N VAL A 31 -13.35 17.85 -3.86
CA VAL A 31 -14.48 16.93 -4.09
C VAL A 31 -15.11 16.42 -2.79
N TRP A 32 -14.39 16.52 -1.67
CA TRP A 32 -14.81 15.99 -0.38
C TRP A 32 -15.38 17.05 0.56
N GLY A 33 -14.99 18.33 0.39
CA GLY A 33 -15.34 19.40 1.31
C GLY A 33 -15.08 18.99 2.77
N ASP A 34 -16.08 19.21 3.62
CA ASP A 34 -16.00 18.90 5.06
C ASP A 34 -16.61 17.53 5.42
N LYS A 35 -16.96 16.70 4.41
CA LYS A 35 -17.74 15.46 4.60
C LYS A 35 -17.12 14.48 5.61
N PHE A 36 -15.80 14.46 5.73
CA PHE A 36 -15.08 13.58 6.66
C PHE A 36 -14.61 14.28 7.94
N LEU A 37 -14.85 15.58 8.09
CA LEU A 37 -14.40 16.34 9.27
C LEU A 37 -15.28 16.04 10.50
N ALA A 38 -16.57 15.80 10.32
CA ALA A 38 -17.51 15.44 11.38
C ALA A 38 -17.58 13.92 11.59
N TYR A 39 -16.43 13.28 11.80
CA TYR A 39 -16.40 11.86 12.16
C TYR A 39 -16.73 11.68 13.64
N ASN A 40 -18.03 11.64 13.96
CA ASN A 40 -18.52 11.14 15.23
C ASN A 40 -18.77 9.65 15.05
N ASN A 41 -17.91 8.77 15.56
CA ASN A 41 -18.07 7.32 15.44
C ASN A 41 -19.32 6.87 16.22
N PRO A 42 -20.47 6.62 15.57
CA PRO A 42 -21.69 6.19 16.26
C PRO A 42 -21.55 4.74 16.76
N ASN A 43 -20.61 3.99 16.17
CA ASN A 43 -20.27 2.61 16.45
C ASN A 43 -19.05 2.51 17.38
N ALA A 44 -18.72 3.57 18.12
CA ALA A 44 -17.65 3.53 19.12
C ALA A 44 -17.98 2.55 20.26
N VAL A 45 -19.27 2.33 20.51
CA VAL A 45 -19.76 1.30 21.42
C VAL A 45 -20.06 0.05 20.59
N LYS A 46 -19.26 -1.00 20.81
CA LYS A 46 -19.50 -2.31 20.20
C LYS A 46 -20.87 -2.83 20.62
N THR A 47 -21.67 -3.22 19.64
CA THR A 47 -22.95 -3.90 19.81
C THR A 47 -22.75 -5.42 19.88
N ASP A 48 -23.79 -6.16 20.27
CA ASP A 48 -23.75 -7.63 20.23
C ASP A 48 -23.49 -8.16 18.80
N VAL A 49 -23.99 -7.47 17.78
CA VAL A 49 -23.74 -7.79 16.37
C VAL A 49 -22.25 -7.63 16.02
N ASP A 50 -21.61 -6.55 16.47
CA ASP A 50 -20.17 -6.34 16.26
C ASP A 50 -19.33 -7.45 16.91
N HIS A 51 -19.78 -7.98 18.06
CA HIS A 51 -19.13 -9.10 18.73
C HIS A 51 -19.31 -10.41 17.96
N GLU A 52 -20.48 -10.69 17.41
CA GLU A 52 -20.73 -11.86 16.56
C GLU A 52 -19.87 -11.81 15.28
N GLU A 53 -19.79 -10.63 14.63
CA GLU A 53 -18.93 -10.42 13.46
C GLU A 53 -17.45 -10.62 13.81
N GLU A 54 -16.97 -10.10 14.94
CA GLU A 54 -15.58 -10.30 15.39
C GLU A 54 -15.27 -11.79 15.65
N VAL A 55 -16.21 -12.54 16.23
CA VAL A 55 -16.08 -13.99 16.42
C VAL A 55 -16.02 -14.71 15.07
N HIS A 56 -16.90 -14.35 14.14
CA HIS A 56 -16.92 -14.93 12.80
C HIS A 56 -15.62 -14.64 12.03
N LEU A 57 -15.11 -13.41 12.08
CA LEU A 57 -13.84 -13.02 11.47
C LEU A 57 -12.66 -13.82 12.04
N LYS A 58 -12.64 -14.06 13.35
CA LYS A 58 -11.63 -14.91 13.98
C LYS A 58 -11.72 -16.35 13.50
N LEU A 59 -12.91 -16.92 13.39
CA LEU A 59 -13.11 -18.28 12.88
C LEU A 59 -12.63 -18.40 11.44
N LEU A 60 -13.00 -17.44 10.60
CA LEU A 60 -12.56 -17.39 9.20
C LEU A 60 -11.03 -17.25 9.13
N LYS A 61 -10.42 -16.40 9.96
CA LYS A 61 -8.96 -16.28 10.03
C LYS A 61 -8.28 -17.62 10.36
N GLU A 62 -8.82 -18.39 11.30
CA GLU A 62 -8.28 -19.70 11.67
C GLU A 62 -8.56 -20.79 10.62
N GLU A 63 -9.69 -20.72 9.90
CA GLU A 63 -9.96 -21.60 8.76
C GLU A 63 -8.95 -21.37 7.64
N VAL A 64 -8.75 -20.10 7.30
CA VAL A 64 -7.77 -19.63 6.32
C VAL A 64 -6.41 -20.19 6.78
N LYS A 65 -5.99 -20.03 8.05
CA LYS A 65 -4.77 -20.67 8.60
C LYS A 65 -4.66 -22.19 8.42
N LYS A 66 -5.74 -22.92 8.67
CA LYS A 66 -5.74 -24.39 8.54
C LYS A 66 -5.52 -24.84 7.10
N MET A 67 -5.92 -24.06 6.11
CA MET A 67 -5.66 -24.38 4.71
C MET A 67 -4.15 -24.52 4.39
N TRP A 68 -3.25 -24.04 5.26
CA TRP A 68 -1.79 -24.04 5.03
C TRP A 68 -0.98 -24.86 6.03
N GLY A 69 -1.63 -25.42 7.05
CA GLY A 69 -0.98 -26.42 7.92
C GLY A 69 -0.55 -27.68 7.15
N ALA A 70 -1.16 -27.93 5.99
CA ALA A 70 -0.76 -28.98 5.06
C ALA A 70 0.33 -28.45 4.10
N ARG A 71 1.60 -28.59 4.48
CA ARG A 71 2.78 -28.31 3.62
C ARG A 71 2.82 -29.15 2.32
N ASP A 72 1.86 -30.04 2.11
CA ASP A 72 1.78 -30.95 0.96
C ASP A 72 0.94 -30.38 -0.20
N ALA A 73 0.48 -29.13 -0.12
CA ALA A 73 -0.27 -28.50 -1.21
C ALA A 73 0.61 -28.30 -2.46
N PRO A 74 0.08 -28.48 -3.68
CA PRO A 74 0.80 -28.19 -4.91
C PRO A 74 1.37 -26.77 -4.92
N HIS A 75 2.60 -26.61 -5.40
CA HIS A 75 3.33 -25.33 -5.41
C HIS A 75 2.52 -24.19 -6.08
N GLN A 76 1.83 -24.49 -7.19
CA GLN A 76 0.94 -23.54 -7.87
C GLN A 76 -0.18 -23.00 -6.96
N LYS A 77 -0.77 -23.86 -6.11
CA LYS A 77 -1.81 -23.42 -5.18
C LYS A 77 -1.24 -22.49 -4.11
N LEU A 78 0.01 -22.73 -3.67
CA LEU A 78 0.67 -21.88 -2.69
C LEU A 78 0.96 -20.47 -3.24
N ILE A 79 1.51 -20.36 -4.45
CA ILE A 79 1.81 -19.05 -5.05
C ILE A 79 0.54 -18.23 -5.31
N ASN A 80 -0.54 -18.87 -5.79
CA ASN A 80 -1.82 -18.20 -6.03
C ASN A 80 -2.44 -17.73 -4.71
N PHE A 81 -2.41 -18.57 -3.69
CA PHE A 81 -2.93 -18.23 -2.38
C PHE A 81 -2.22 -17.00 -1.77
N ILE A 82 -0.88 -16.96 -1.85
CA ILE A 82 -0.10 -15.80 -1.38
C ILE A 82 -0.50 -14.54 -2.15
N ASP A 83 -0.66 -14.65 -3.47
CA ASP A 83 -1.07 -13.52 -4.31
C ASP A 83 -2.45 -12.99 -3.92
N ASP A 84 -3.41 -13.89 -3.70
CA ASP A 84 -4.77 -13.54 -3.30
C ASP A 84 -4.78 -12.78 -1.97
N ILE A 85 -4.08 -13.28 -0.94
CA ILE A 85 -3.99 -12.60 0.36
C ILE A 85 -3.36 -11.21 0.23
N GLN A 86 -2.32 -11.08 -0.60
CA GLN A 86 -1.69 -9.79 -0.86
C GLN A 86 -2.62 -8.82 -1.59
N ARG A 87 -3.33 -9.28 -2.62
CA ARG A 87 -4.26 -8.45 -3.41
C ARG A 87 -5.52 -8.07 -2.65
N LEU A 88 -5.97 -8.91 -1.72
CA LEU A 88 -7.06 -8.60 -0.81
C LEU A 88 -6.66 -7.62 0.31
N GLY A 89 -5.38 -7.27 0.42
CA GLY A 89 -4.88 -6.39 1.48
C GLY A 89 -4.89 -7.04 2.86
N LEU A 90 -4.93 -8.38 2.92
CA LEU A 90 -5.03 -9.15 4.16
C LEU A 90 -3.67 -9.61 4.71
N SER A 91 -2.55 -9.29 4.03
CA SER A 91 -1.22 -9.78 4.40
C SER A 91 -0.80 -9.49 5.83
N TYR A 92 -1.21 -8.34 6.39
CA TYR A 92 -0.87 -7.94 7.75
C TYR A 92 -1.44 -8.88 8.82
N HIS A 93 -2.47 -9.66 8.49
CA HIS A 93 -3.03 -10.66 9.40
C HIS A 93 -2.29 -12.00 9.41
N PHE A 94 -1.41 -12.23 8.43
CA PHE A 94 -0.78 -13.52 8.12
C PHE A 94 0.72 -13.40 7.86
N GLU A 95 1.40 -12.39 8.42
CA GLU A 95 2.79 -12.08 8.09
C GLU A 95 3.73 -13.27 8.30
N ALA A 96 3.61 -13.98 9.42
CA ALA A 96 4.44 -15.13 9.76
C ALA A 96 4.18 -16.33 8.84
N GLU A 97 2.92 -16.60 8.52
CA GLU A 97 2.51 -17.67 7.62
C GLU A 97 3.02 -17.39 6.20
N LEU A 98 2.84 -16.17 5.70
CA LEU A 98 3.32 -15.78 4.37
C LEU A 98 4.83 -15.85 4.27
N GLU A 99 5.57 -15.41 5.30
CA GLU A 99 7.03 -15.51 5.33
C GLU A 99 7.49 -16.97 5.25
N THR A 100 6.85 -17.84 6.03
CA THR A 100 7.16 -19.29 6.03
C THR A 100 6.89 -19.92 4.67
N LEU A 101 5.78 -19.55 4.01
CA LEU A 101 5.42 -20.06 2.69
C LEU A 101 6.36 -19.55 1.60
N LEU A 102 6.71 -18.26 1.64
CA LEU A 102 7.65 -17.65 0.69
C LEU A 102 9.04 -18.26 0.81
N GLN A 103 9.50 -18.51 2.04
CA GLN A 103 10.77 -19.21 2.27
C GLN A 103 10.73 -20.63 1.72
N HIS A 104 9.63 -21.37 1.92
CA HIS A 104 9.46 -22.71 1.33
C HIS A 104 9.46 -22.69 -0.21
N ILE A 105 8.79 -21.70 -0.81
CA ILE A 105 8.78 -21.49 -2.26
C ILE A 105 10.19 -21.19 -2.79
N LYS A 106 10.94 -20.34 -2.09
CA LYS A 106 12.31 -20.02 -2.43
C LYS A 106 13.21 -21.25 -2.41
N ASP A 107 13.13 -22.05 -1.36
CA ASP A 107 13.98 -23.24 -1.18
C ASP A 107 13.69 -24.32 -2.23
N SER A 108 12.44 -24.41 -2.70
CA SER A 108 12.01 -25.36 -3.74
C SER A 108 12.02 -24.79 -5.18
N PHE A 109 12.39 -23.51 -5.36
CA PHE A 109 12.27 -22.80 -6.64
C PHE A 109 13.02 -23.50 -7.78
N GLY A 110 14.30 -23.83 -7.56
CA GLY A 110 15.13 -24.46 -8.59
C GLY A 110 14.69 -25.87 -8.97
N GLU A 111 14.17 -26.64 -8.00
CA GLU A 111 13.60 -27.95 -8.26
C GLU A 111 12.35 -27.84 -9.14
N TYR A 112 11.48 -26.86 -8.86
CA TYR A 112 10.20 -26.75 -9.53
C TYR A 112 10.30 -26.10 -10.92
N TYR A 113 11.14 -25.06 -11.09
CA TYR A 113 11.15 -24.20 -12.28
C TYR A 113 12.47 -24.18 -13.08
N CYS A 114 13.53 -24.83 -12.59
CA CYS A 114 14.80 -24.92 -13.32
C CYS A 114 15.09 -26.33 -13.85
N SER A 115 14.29 -27.33 -13.45
CA SER A 115 14.47 -28.74 -13.85
C SER A 115 13.58 -29.19 -15.00
N LYS A 116 12.47 -28.49 -15.26
CA LYS A 116 11.47 -28.84 -16.26
C LYS A 116 11.62 -27.96 -17.50
N THR A 117 11.33 -28.54 -18.66
CA THR A 117 11.40 -27.84 -19.95
C THR A 117 10.07 -27.21 -20.39
N ASP A 118 9.02 -27.33 -19.56
CA ASP A 118 7.65 -26.90 -19.87
C ASP A 118 6.97 -26.30 -18.62
N ASP A 119 7.64 -25.34 -17.99
CA ASP A 119 7.06 -24.62 -16.86
C ASP A 119 6.07 -23.55 -17.34
N ASP A 120 4.95 -23.41 -16.65
CA ASP A 120 3.96 -22.39 -16.95
C ASP A 120 4.55 -20.99 -16.70
N LEU A 121 4.61 -20.17 -17.75
CA LEU A 121 5.12 -18.80 -17.70
C LEU A 121 4.39 -17.95 -16.65
N HIS A 122 3.08 -18.17 -16.45
CA HIS A 122 2.31 -17.49 -15.43
C HIS A 122 2.84 -17.80 -14.03
N ASP A 123 2.99 -19.08 -13.70
CA ASP A 123 3.45 -19.53 -12.39
C ASP A 123 4.89 -19.08 -12.11
N VAL A 124 5.75 -19.19 -13.12
CA VAL A 124 7.15 -18.75 -13.06
C VAL A 124 7.25 -17.24 -12.80
N ALA A 125 6.49 -16.43 -13.54
CA ALA A 125 6.48 -14.97 -13.37
C ALA A 125 5.86 -14.55 -12.04
N LEU A 126 4.79 -15.24 -11.62
CA LEU A 126 4.14 -15.00 -10.33
C LEU A 126 5.11 -15.29 -9.18
N CYS A 127 5.75 -16.44 -9.19
CA CYS A 127 6.72 -16.83 -8.18
C CYS A 127 7.90 -15.85 -8.10
N PHE A 128 8.47 -15.48 -9.25
CA PHE A 128 9.55 -14.49 -9.31
C PHE A 128 9.14 -13.15 -8.69
N ARG A 129 7.93 -12.66 -9.00
CA ARG A 129 7.40 -11.43 -8.41
C ARG A 129 7.24 -11.55 -6.89
N LEU A 130 6.62 -12.63 -6.41
CA LEU A 130 6.35 -12.82 -4.98
C LEU A 130 7.64 -12.87 -4.15
N LEU A 131 8.66 -13.58 -4.65
CA LEU A 131 9.98 -13.64 -4.02
C LEU A 131 10.70 -12.27 -4.06
N GLY A 132 10.65 -11.59 -5.21
CA GLY A 132 11.25 -10.27 -5.37
C GLY A 132 10.65 -9.20 -4.46
N GLN A 133 9.32 -9.22 -4.24
CA GLN A 133 8.62 -8.30 -3.34
C GLN A 133 9.10 -8.39 -1.89
N LYS A 134 9.66 -9.54 -1.48
CA LYS A 134 10.19 -9.78 -0.14
C LYS A 134 11.70 -9.59 -0.04
N GLY A 135 12.34 -9.13 -1.11
CA GLY A 135 13.79 -8.96 -1.16
C GLY A 135 14.56 -10.28 -1.31
N HIS A 136 13.89 -11.37 -1.69
CA HIS A 136 14.57 -12.60 -2.07
C HIS A 136 15.08 -12.47 -3.51
N PHE A 137 16.39 -12.30 -3.65
CA PHE A 137 17.03 -12.24 -4.96
C PHE A 137 17.09 -13.64 -5.58
N VAL A 138 16.19 -13.90 -6.53
CA VAL A 138 16.30 -15.04 -7.45
C VAL A 138 17.12 -14.59 -8.65
N SER A 139 18.15 -15.36 -9.01
CA SER A 139 19.06 -15.02 -10.11
C SER A 139 18.31 -14.96 -11.45
N SER A 140 18.31 -13.79 -12.09
CA SER A 140 17.73 -13.63 -13.43
C SER A 140 18.43 -14.48 -14.50
N GLY A 141 19.67 -14.93 -14.24
CA GLY A 141 20.46 -15.75 -15.18
C GLY A 141 19.95 -17.19 -15.34
N GLU A 142 19.28 -17.75 -14.35
CA GLU A 142 18.58 -19.04 -14.45
C GLU A 142 17.25 -18.89 -15.21
N HIS A 143 16.55 -17.78 -14.96
CA HIS A 143 15.31 -17.40 -15.62
C HIS A 143 15.46 -17.12 -17.12
N ILE A 144 16.57 -16.48 -17.52
CA ILE A 144 16.87 -16.21 -18.95
C ILE A 144 17.18 -17.51 -19.69
N ARG A 145 17.83 -18.53 -19.10
CA ARG A 145 18.09 -19.80 -19.82
C ARG A 145 16.82 -20.57 -20.16
N SER A 146 15.83 -20.55 -19.28
CA SER A 146 14.49 -21.13 -19.52
C SER A 146 13.73 -20.37 -20.62
N MET A 147 13.86 -19.03 -20.68
CA MET A 147 13.18 -18.20 -21.67
C MET A 147 13.90 -18.07 -23.03
N ARG A 148 15.16 -18.54 -23.20
CA ARG A 148 15.96 -18.27 -24.40
C ARG A 148 16.12 -19.40 -25.42
N PHE A 149 15.36 -20.48 -25.32
CA PHE A 149 15.34 -21.49 -26.38
C PHE A 149 13.92 -21.80 -26.83
N LYS A 150 13.44 -20.93 -27.73
CA LYS A 150 12.65 -21.31 -28.91
C LYS A 150 13.43 -20.93 -30.15
#